data_AF-A0A932MBL3-F1
#
_entry.id   AF-A0A932MBL3-F1
#
_cell.length_a   1.000
_cell.length_b   1.000
_cell.length_c   1.000
_cell.angle_alpha   90.00
_cell.angle_beta   90.00
_cell.angle_gamma   90.00
#
_symmetry.space_group_name_H-M   'P 1'
#
loop_
_entity.id
_entity.type
_entity.pdbx_description
1 polymer ?
#
loop_
_entity_poly.entity_id
_entity_poly.type
_entity_poly.pdbx_seq_one_letter_code
_entity_poly.pdbx_strand_id
1 'polypeptide(L)'
;MPFGFYIIMAAQFFSSLADNALLVAAIAALVQMAAPEWMTPLLKFFFTVSYVVFAAFVGAFADSMPKGRVMFVTNIVKIAGCLMMFFFAWLPPPGESLYVPVLL
;
A
#
# COMPACT_ATOMS: atom_id res chain seq x y z
N MET A 1 29.91 -11.80 -6.77
CA MET A 1 28.84 -10.91 -6.27
C MET A 1 28.72 -11.09 -4.78
N PRO A 2 28.78 -10.03 -3.95
CA PRO A 2 28.70 -10.15 -2.49
C PRO A 2 27.28 -10.59 -2.06
N PHE A 3 27.19 -11.39 -1.00
CA PHE A 3 25.90 -11.89 -0.46
C PHE A 3 24.89 -10.76 -0.17
N GLY A 4 25.37 -9.60 0.28
CA GLY A 4 24.54 -8.43 0.54
C GLY A 4 23.82 -7.87 -0.69
N PHE A 5 24.34 -8.07 -1.90
CA PHE A 5 23.66 -7.64 -3.13
C PHE A 5 22.38 -8.46 -3.37
N TYR A 6 22.43 -9.77 -3.16
CA TYR A 6 21.26 -10.65 -3.31
C TYR A 6 20.17 -10.32 -2.29
N ILE A 7 20.55 -10.01 -1.05
CA ILE A 7 19.62 -9.55 -0.01
C ILE A 7 18.91 -8.27 -0.45
N ILE A 8 19.64 -7.28 -0.98
CA ILE A 8 19.05 -6.01 -1.45
C ILE A 8 18.11 -6.25 -2.64
N MET A 9 18.51 -7.09 -3.60
CA MET A 9 17.69 -7.43 -4.76
C MET A 9 16.39 -8.14 -4.36
N ALA A 10 16.49 -9.16 -3.50
CA ALA A 10 15.33 -9.89 -2.98
C ALA A 10 14.40 -8.95 -2.20
N ALA A 11 14.98 -8.09 -1.37
CA ALA A 11 14.21 -7.09 -0.66
C ALA A 11 13.46 -6.21 -1.68
N GLN A 12 14.15 -5.53 -2.61
CA GLN A 12 13.53 -4.64 -3.61
C GLN A 12 12.40 -5.32 -4.37
N PHE A 13 12.58 -6.60 -4.74
CA PHE A 13 11.54 -7.42 -5.33
C PHE A 13 10.29 -7.49 -4.44
N PHE A 14 10.41 -7.91 -3.18
CA PHE A 14 9.27 -8.00 -2.26
C PHE A 14 8.60 -6.64 -2.00
N SER A 15 9.37 -5.54 -1.97
CA SER A 15 8.78 -4.21 -1.79
C SER A 15 7.96 -3.77 -3.00
N SER A 16 8.45 -4.02 -4.21
CA SER A 16 7.69 -3.76 -5.43
C SER A 16 6.46 -4.67 -5.57
N LEU A 17 6.55 -5.92 -5.09
CA LEU A 17 5.40 -6.82 -4.99
C LEU A 17 4.35 -6.27 -4.01
N ALA A 18 4.78 -5.75 -2.86
CA ALA A 18 3.89 -5.17 -1.86
C ALA A 18 3.14 -3.92 -2.37
N ASP A 19 3.77 -3.07 -3.19
CA ASP A 19 3.09 -1.90 -3.80
C ASP A 19 1.91 -2.34 -4.68
N ASN A 20 2.14 -3.33 -5.53
CA ASN A 20 1.10 -3.86 -6.41
C ASN A 20 0.02 -4.62 -5.62
N ALA A 21 0.41 -5.39 -4.61
CA ALA A 21 -0.52 -6.11 -3.76
C ALA A 21 -1.44 -5.16 -2.97
N LEU A 22 -0.90 -4.06 -2.44
CA LEU A 22 -1.68 -3.03 -1.74
C LEU A 22 -2.71 -2.39 -2.67
N LEU A 23 -2.32 -2.07 -3.91
CA LEU A 23 -3.25 -1.51 -4.90
C LEU A 23 -4.38 -2.50 -5.25
N VAL A 24 -4.06 -3.78 -5.44
CA VAL A 24 -5.05 -4.83 -5.69
C VAL A 24 -5.99 -4.99 -4.49
N ALA A 25 -5.46 -4.98 -3.27
CA ALA A 25 -6.26 -5.07 -2.05
C ALA A 25 -7.22 -3.87 -1.91
N ALA A 26 -6.76 -2.66 -2.21
CA ALA A 26 -7.60 -1.46 -2.20
C ALA A 26 -8.72 -1.52 -3.26
N ILE A 27 -8.44 -2.03 -4.46
CA ILE A 27 -9.46 -2.25 -5.49
C ILE A 27 -10.47 -3.30 -5.02
N ALA A 28 -10.00 -4.41 -4.43
CA ALA A 28 -10.87 -5.45 -3.91
C ALA A 28 -11.78 -4.90 -2.79
N ALA A 29 -11.27 -4.03 -1.93
CA ALA A 29 -12.07 -3.34 -0.91
C ALA A 29 -13.17 -2.45 -1.53
N LEU A 30 -12.85 -1.66 -2.57
CA LEU A 30 -13.87 -0.88 -3.29
C LEU A 30 -14.97 -1.75 -3.90
N VAL A 31 -14.60 -2.91 -4.47
CA VAL A 31 -15.57 -3.86 -5.03
C VAL A 31 -16.47 -4.45 -3.94
N GLN A 32 -15.91 -4.81 -2.78
CA GLN A 32 -16.69 -5.32 -1.64
C GLN A 32 -17.70 -4.30 -1.10
N MET A 33 -17.36 -3.01 -1.15
CA MET A 33 -18.25 -1.92 -0.74
C MET A 33 -19.29 -1.53 -1.79
N ALA A 34 -19.39 -2.27 -2.91
CA ALA A 34 -20.23 -1.93 -4.06
C ALA A 34 -20.01 -0.48 -4.55
N ALA A 35 -18.77 0.00 -4.47
CA ALA A 35 -18.41 1.34 -4.89
C ALA A 35 -18.64 1.50 -6.41
N PRO A 36 -19.01 2.71 -6.87
CA PRO A 36 -19.18 2.98 -8.29
C PRO A 36 -17.93 2.65 -9.11
N GLU A 37 -18.12 2.14 -10.34
CA GLU A 37 -17.03 1.67 -11.20
C GLU A 37 -15.99 2.76 -11.52
N TRP A 38 -16.37 4.03 -11.47
CA TRP A 38 -15.48 5.18 -11.69
C TRP A 38 -14.49 5.42 -10.53
N MET A 39 -14.71 4.82 -9.35
CA MET A 39 -13.76 4.95 -8.24
C MET A 39 -12.49 4.12 -8.47
N THR A 40 -12.56 2.97 -9.13
CA THR A 40 -11.39 2.14 -9.45
C THR A 40 -10.34 2.86 -10.33
N PRO A 41 -10.69 3.48 -11.48
CA PRO A 41 -9.72 4.24 -12.26
C PRO A 41 -9.24 5.49 -11.52
N LEU A 42 -10.10 6.12 -10.71
CA LEU A 42 -9.72 7.27 -9.91
C LEU A 42 -8.71 6.89 -8.81
N LEU A 43 -8.86 5.72 -8.18
CA LEU A 43 -7.91 5.17 -7.21
C LEU A 43 -6.54 4.93 -7.87
N LYS A 44 -6.51 4.32 -9.07
CA LYS A 44 -5.26 4.13 -9.83
C LYS A 44 -4.61 5.46 -10.19
N PHE A 45 -5.43 6.46 -10.56
CA PHE A 45 -4.95 7.81 -10.84
C PHE A 45 -4.30 8.44 -9.61
N PHE A 46 -4.98 8.48 -8.46
CA PHE A 46 -4.41 9.05 -7.24
C PHE A 46 -3.18 8.29 -6.74
N PHE A 47 -3.14 6.97 -6.89
CA PHE A 47 -1.96 6.16 -6.57
C PHE A 47 -0.75 6.59 -7.43
N THR A 48 -0.97 6.74 -8.73
CA THR A 48 0.07 7.15 -9.69
C THR A 48 0.53 8.59 -9.47
N VAL A 49 -0.41 9.53 -9.30
CA VAL A 49 -0.08 10.93 -9.04
C VAL A 49 0.72 11.06 -7.74
N SER A 50 0.33 10.34 -6.69
CA SER A 50 1.09 10.32 -5.44
C SER A 50 2.52 9.83 -5.68
N TYR A 51 2.70 8.74 -6.42
CA TYR A 51 4.03 8.23 -6.74
C TYR A 51 4.90 9.27 -7.47
N VAL A 52 4.33 9.98 -8.46
CA VAL A 52 5.05 10.98 -9.26
C VAL A 52 5.36 12.24 -8.47
N VAL A 53 4.38 12.80 -7.76
CA VAL A 53 4.54 14.06 -7.02
C VAL A 53 5.52 13.89 -5.86
N PHE A 54 5.42 12.78 -5.13
CA PHE A 54 6.34 12.49 -4.03
C PHE A 54 7.72 12.03 -4.49
N ALA A 55 7.90 11.59 -5.75
CA ALA A 55 9.18 11.08 -6.23
C ALA A 55 10.35 12.07 -6.05
N ALA A 56 10.12 13.37 -6.31
CA ALA A 56 11.15 14.39 -6.16
C ALA A 56 11.62 14.57 -4.71
N PHE A 57 10.71 14.43 -3.74
CA PHE A 57 11.00 14.59 -2.32
C PHE A 57 11.59 13.31 -1.71
N VAL A 58 10.93 12.18 -1.99
CA VAL A 58 11.31 10.88 -1.42
C VAL A 58 12.60 10.35 -2.06
N GLY A 59 12.91 10.74 -3.30
CA GLY A 59 14.19 10.43 -3.95
C GLY A 59 15.38 11.04 -3.23
N ALA A 60 15.38 12.37 -3.04
CA ALA A 60 16.45 13.06 -2.29
C ALA A 60 16.56 12.55 -0.84
N PHE A 61 15.42 12.23 -0.21
CA PHE A 61 15.40 11.61 1.11
C PHE A 61 16.01 10.20 1.11
N ALA A 62 15.66 9.36 0.13
CA ALA A 62 16.20 8.01 0.00
C ALA A 62 17.70 7.98 -0.26
N ASP A 63 18.23 8.94 -1.01
CA ASP A 63 19.66 9.02 -1.32
C ASP A 63 20.53 9.38 -0.12
N SER A 64 19.95 10.03 0.91
CA SER A 64 20.64 10.38 2.16
C SER A 64 20.85 9.20 3.12
N MET A 65 20.26 8.03 2.83
CA MET A 65 20.24 6.88 3.73
C MET A 65 20.75 5.60 3.05
N PRO A 66 21.29 4.64 3.81
CA PRO A 66 21.59 3.31 3.30
C PRO A 66 20.31 2.65 2.73
N LYS A 67 20.39 2.08 1.52
CA LYS A 67 19.23 1.52 0.79
C LYS A 67 18.37 0.57 1.62
N GLY A 68 19.01 -0.24 2.48
CA GLY A 68 18.30 -1.15 3.39
C GLY A 68 17.41 -0.45 4.42
N ARG A 69 17.82 0.72 4.94
CA ARG A 69 17.01 1.50 5.90
C ARG A 69 15.83 2.16 5.22
N VAL A 70 16.06 2.80 4.07
CA VAL A 70 14.99 3.40 3.25
C VAL A 70 13.89 2.37 3.00
N MET A 71 14.33 1.18 2.62
CA MET A 71 13.45 0.11 2.24
C MET A 71 12.65 -0.47 3.42
N PHE A 72 13.26 -0.57 4.60
CA PHE A 72 12.55 -0.98 5.81
C PHE A 72 11.46 0.03 6.17
N VAL A 73 11.79 1.33 6.14
CA VAL A 73 10.84 2.41 6.42
C VAL A 73 9.67 2.38 5.44
N THR A 74 9.94 2.27 4.13
CA THR A 74 8.87 2.24 3.12
C THR A 74 8.00 0.99 3.25
N ASN A 75 8.56 -0.17 3.57
CA ASN A 75 7.77 -1.37 3.82
C ASN A 75 6.90 -1.26 5.08
N ILE A 76 7.37 -0.60 6.16
CA ILE A 76 6.53 -0.30 7.33
C ILE A 76 5.34 0.58 6.94
N VAL A 77 5.57 1.62 6.13
CA VAL A 77 4.48 2.49 5.65
C VAL A 77 3.44 1.69 4.86
N LYS A 78 3.87 0.75 4.01
CA LYS A 78 2.97 -0.15 3.28
C LYS A 78 2.16 -1.04 4.23
N ILE A 79 2.82 -1.64 5.22
CA ILE A 79 2.14 -2.47 6.24
C ILE A 79 1.11 -1.63 7.01
N ALA A 80 1.46 -0.42 7.41
CA ALA A 80 0.53 0.50 8.08
C ALA A 80 -0.67 0.83 7.19
N GLY A 81 -0.45 1.05 5.89
CA GLY A 81 -1.53 1.23 4.90
C GLY A 81 -2.45 0.01 4.81
N CYS A 82 -1.89 -1.20 4.69
CA CYS A 82 -2.66 -2.43 4.69
C CYS A 82 -3.46 -2.63 6.00
N LEU A 83 -2.83 -2.35 7.15
CA LEU A 83 -3.51 -2.41 8.45
C LEU A 83 -4.63 -1.39 8.54
N MET A 84 -4.42 -0.16 8.05
CA MET A 84 -5.45 0.86 8.02
C MET A 84 -6.63 0.43 7.16
N MET A 85 -6.39 -0.13 5.96
CA MET A 85 -7.46 -0.68 5.12
C MET A 85 -8.22 -1.80 5.85
N PHE A 86 -7.51 -2.68 6.54
CA PHE A 86 -8.10 -3.78 7.32
C PHE A 86 -8.94 -3.28 8.50
N PHE A 87 -8.43 -2.32 9.29
CA PHE A 87 -9.16 -1.77 10.43
C PHE A 87 -10.33 -0.88 10.02
N PHE A 88 -10.23 -0.14 8.91
CA PHE A 88 -11.38 0.60 8.37
C PHE A 88 -12.47 -0.33 7.86
N ALA A 89 -12.11 -1.48 7.27
CA ALA A 89 -13.10 -2.51 6.94
C ALA A 89 -13.74 -3.12 8.19
N TRP A 90 -13.04 -3.11 9.33
CA TRP A 90 -13.50 -3.71 10.59
C TRP A 90 -14.20 -2.73 11.54
N LEU A 91 -14.00 -1.41 11.39
CA LEU A 91 -14.60 -0.38 12.25
C LEU A 91 -15.82 0.27 11.56
N PRO A 92 -17.05 -0.23 11.80
CA PRO A 92 -18.25 0.38 11.25
C PRO A 92 -18.50 1.78 11.87
N PRO A 93 -18.97 2.77 11.10
CA PRO A 93 -19.33 4.08 11.62
C PRO A 93 -20.46 3.96 12.67
N PRO A 94 -20.45 4.81 13.72
CA PRO A 94 -21.47 4.76 14.76
C PRO A 94 -22.82 5.19 14.19
N GLY A 95 -23.69 4.23 13.90
CA GLY A 95 -25.02 4.46 13.33
C GLY A 95 -25.49 3.45 12.29
N GLU A 96 -24.61 2.60 11.76
CA GLU A 96 -25.02 1.47 10.93
C GLU A 96 -25.17 0.20 11.79
N SER A 97 -26.34 -0.43 11.69
CA SER A 97 -26.61 -1.74 12.29
C SER A 97 -25.53 -2.73 11.87
N LEU A 98 -25.00 -3.45 12.87
CA LEU A 98 -24.00 -4.50 12.81
C LEU A 98 -24.26 -5.50 11.66
N TYR A 99 -23.91 -5.17 10.42
CA TYR A 99 -23.66 -6.16 9.39
C TYR A 99 -22.30 -6.76 9.73
N VAL A 100 -22.37 -7.67 10.69
CA VAL A 100 -21.43 -8.76 10.89
C VAL A 100 -20.83 -9.11 9.53
N PRO A 101 -19.50 -9.26 9.39
CA PRO A 101 -18.95 -9.93 8.24
C PRO A 101 -19.50 -11.36 8.25
N VAL A 102 -20.69 -11.55 7.68
CA VAL A 102 -21.14 -12.80 7.12
C VAL A 102 -20.17 -13.03 5.97
N LEU A 103 -19.07 -13.70 6.29
CA LEU A 103 -18.25 -14.58 5.45
C LEU A 103 -16.98 -14.98 6.23
N LEU A 104 -17.21 -15.57 7.40
CA LEU A 104 -16.69 -16.92 7.66
C LEU A 104 -17.67 -17.91 7.03
#